data_AF-A0A6G1R8Q1-F1
#
_entry.id   AF-A0A6G1R8Q1-F1
#
_cell.length_a   1.000
_cell.length_b   1.000
_cell.length_c   1.000
_cell.angle_alpha   90.00
_cell.angle_beta   90.00
_cell.angle_gamma   90.00
#
_symmetry.space_group_name_H-M   'P 1'
#
loop_
_entity.id
_entity.type
_entity.pdbx_description
1 polymer ?
#
loop_
_entity_poly.entity_id
_entity_poly.type
_entity_poly.pdbx_seq_one_letter_code
_entity_poly.pdbx_strand_id
1 'polypeptide(L)'
;LNTTKLSQELFYQILIYDFANFGVLRLSEPAPLYELSMLALEDPESGWTEEDGPKEGLAEYIVEFLKKKTEMLKDYFSLEIDEEGNLTGLPLLIDNYVPPLEGLPMFILRLATEVNWDEEKECFESLSKELA
;
A
#
# COMPACT_ATOMS: atom_id res chain seq x y z
N LEU A 1 -6.49 -23.14 14.02
CA LEU A 1 -5.56 -22.01 13.85
C LEU A 1 -6.24 -21.01 12.92
N ASN A 2 -6.27 -19.73 13.29
CA ASN A 2 -6.81 -18.69 12.42
C ASN A 2 -5.68 -18.23 11.49
N THR A 3 -5.64 -18.80 10.27
CA THR A 3 -4.53 -18.57 9.34
C THR A 3 -4.40 -17.11 8.94
N THR A 4 -5.51 -16.40 8.70
CA THR A 4 -5.52 -14.98 8.36
C THR A 4 -4.84 -14.13 9.42
N LYS A 5 -5.22 -14.33 10.70
CA LYS A 5 -4.60 -13.57 11.79
C LYS A 5 -3.15 -13.97 12.02
N LEU A 6 -2.83 -15.24 11.85
CA LEU A 6 -1.45 -15.71 12.00
C LEU A 6 -0.54 -15.16 10.90
N SER A 7 -0.98 -15.15 9.64
CA SER A 7 -0.20 -14.58 8.53
C SER A 7 -0.04 -13.07 8.66
N GLN A 8 -1.09 -12.36 9.08
CA GLN A 8 -1.03 -10.92 9.35
C GLN A 8 0.04 -10.59 10.40
N GLU A 9 0.03 -11.26 11.56
CA GLU A 9 1.03 -11.01 12.60
C GLU A 9 2.45 -11.42 12.17
N LEU A 10 2.56 -12.48 11.36
CA LEU A 10 3.85 -12.91 10.78
C LEU A 10 4.41 -11.84 9.84
N PHE A 11 3.62 -11.35 8.88
CA PHE A 11 4.06 -10.34 7.92
C PHE A 11 4.37 -9.01 8.60
N TYR A 12 3.55 -8.59 9.57
CA TYR A 12 3.83 -7.40 10.37
C TYR A 12 5.19 -7.51 11.09
N GLN A 13 5.48 -8.66 11.71
CA GLN A 13 6.77 -8.85 12.37
C GLN A 13 7.93 -8.82 11.37
N ILE A 14 7.81 -9.48 10.22
CA ILE A 14 8.85 -9.44 9.17
C ILE A 14 9.10 -7.99 8.74
N LEU A 15 8.04 -7.20 8.53
CA LEU A 15 8.15 -5.79 8.15
C LEU A 15 8.91 -4.95 9.18
N ILE A 16 8.73 -5.24 10.47
CA ILE A 16 9.44 -4.54 11.54
C ILE A 16 10.89 -5.03 11.69
N TYR A 17 11.14 -6.34 11.60
CA TYR A 17 12.48 -6.92 11.79
C TYR A 17 13.41 -6.69 10.59
N ASP A 18 12.89 -6.79 9.37
CA ASP A 18 13.65 -6.66 8.12
C ASP A 18 13.50 -5.26 7.49
N PHE A 19 13.00 -4.29 8.27
CA PHE A 19 12.81 -2.90 7.85
C PHE A 19 14.01 -2.36 7.07
N ALA A 20 13.75 -1.73 5.92
CA ALA A 20 14.74 -1.21 4.97
C ALA A 20 15.68 -2.26 4.33
N ASN A 21 15.40 -3.56 4.46
CA ASN A 21 16.25 -4.64 3.95
C ASN A 21 15.48 -5.71 3.16
N PHE A 22 14.35 -5.36 2.56
CA PHE A 22 13.53 -6.29 1.78
C PHE A 22 14.09 -6.53 0.37
N GLY A 23 13.81 -7.72 -0.17
CA GLY A 23 13.84 -7.92 -1.62
C GLY A 23 12.64 -7.24 -2.28
N VAL A 24 12.66 -7.13 -3.61
CA VAL A 24 11.55 -6.54 -4.38
C VAL A 24 10.83 -7.63 -5.18
N LEU A 25 9.53 -7.80 -4.91
CA LEU A 25 8.61 -8.52 -5.78
C LEU A 25 8.20 -7.56 -6.90
N ARG A 26 8.66 -7.84 -8.13
CA ARG A 26 8.31 -7.06 -9.32
C ARG A 26 6.96 -7.49 -9.87
N LEU A 27 6.06 -6.53 -10.07
CA LEU A 27 4.82 -6.79 -10.79
C LEU A 27 5.15 -7.10 -12.26
N SER A 28 4.42 -8.05 -12.85
CA SER A 28 4.59 -8.37 -14.27
C SER A 28 4.15 -7.22 -15.17
N GLU A 29 3.16 -6.46 -14.71
CA GLU A 29 2.62 -5.27 -15.37
C GLU A 29 2.55 -4.13 -14.34
N PRO A 30 3.00 -2.91 -14.67
CA PRO A 30 2.80 -1.74 -13.81
C PRO A 30 1.31 -1.49 -13.58
N ALA A 31 0.93 -1.20 -12.34
CA ALA A 31 -0.46 -0.93 -11.97
C ALA A 31 -0.65 0.57 -11.69
N PRO A 32 -1.38 1.33 -12.53
CA PRO A 32 -1.59 2.75 -12.32
C PRO A 32 -2.29 3.04 -10.99
N LEU A 33 -1.71 3.89 -10.15
CA LEU A 33 -2.28 4.23 -8.84
C LEU A 33 -3.68 4.84 -8.99
N TYR A 34 -3.91 5.63 -10.03
CA TYR A 34 -5.22 6.23 -10.32
C TYR A 34 -6.31 5.16 -10.49
N GLU A 35 -6.04 4.14 -11.29
CA GLU A 35 -6.99 3.06 -11.54
C GLU A 35 -7.23 2.23 -10.28
N LEU A 36 -6.18 1.92 -9.52
CA LEU A 36 -6.30 1.25 -8.22
C LEU A 36 -7.14 2.06 -7.23
N SER A 37 -6.93 3.38 -7.14
CA SER A 37 -7.73 4.25 -6.28
C SER A 37 -9.19 4.32 -6.72
N MET A 38 -9.46 4.42 -8.02
CA MET A 38 -10.84 4.41 -8.53
C MET A 38 -11.55 3.09 -8.22
N LEU A 39 -10.89 1.95 -8.44
CA LEU A 39 -11.43 0.63 -8.08
C LEU A 39 -11.72 0.53 -6.58
N ALA A 40 -10.84 1.07 -5.74
CA ALA A 40 -11.06 1.09 -4.30
C ALA A 40 -12.28 1.92 -3.93
N LEU A 41 -12.41 3.14 -4.47
CA LEU A 41 -13.54 4.04 -4.22
C LEU A 41 -14.87 3.52 -4.76
N GLU A 42 -14.86 2.58 -5.71
CA GLU A 42 -16.06 1.85 -6.17
C GLU A 42 -16.46 0.71 -5.24
N ASP A 43 -15.54 0.20 -4.43
CA ASP A 43 -15.82 -0.86 -3.48
C ASP A 43 -16.57 -0.31 -2.24
N PRO A 44 -17.69 -0.93 -1.82
CA PRO A 44 -18.41 -0.54 -0.60
C PRO A 44 -17.55 -0.56 0.67
N GLU A 45 -16.49 -1.37 0.72
CA GLU A 45 -15.57 -1.44 1.86
C GLU A 45 -14.70 -0.17 2.01
N SER A 46 -14.62 0.68 0.98
CA SER A 46 -13.89 1.96 1.06
C SER A 46 -14.52 2.96 2.02
N GLY A 47 -15.82 2.78 2.32
CA GLY A 47 -16.59 3.74 3.12
C GLY A 47 -16.85 5.07 2.42
N TRP A 48 -16.52 5.21 1.13
CA TRP A 48 -16.77 6.45 0.37
C TRP A 48 -18.27 6.76 0.28
N THR A 49 -18.59 8.03 0.42
CA THR A 49 -19.92 8.61 0.28
C THR A 49 -19.89 9.85 -0.60
N GLU A 50 -21.04 10.29 -1.08
CA GLU A 50 -21.14 11.54 -1.86
C GLU A 50 -20.67 12.78 -1.07
N GLU A 51 -20.64 12.71 0.26
CA GLU A 51 -20.15 13.81 1.12
C GLU A 51 -18.62 13.97 1.06
N ASP A 52 -17.88 12.92 0.70
CA ASP A 52 -16.42 12.94 0.59
C ASP A 52 -15.93 13.64 -0.69
N GLY A 53 -16.85 13.91 -1.62
CA GLY A 53 -16.58 14.58 -2.89
C GLY A 53 -16.35 13.63 -4.07
N PRO A 54 -15.98 14.18 -5.25
CA PRO A 54 -15.86 13.41 -6.47
C PRO A 54 -14.70 12.41 -6.41
N LYS A 55 -14.96 11.16 -6.81
CA LYS A 55 -13.99 10.06 -6.76
C LYS A 55 -12.74 10.36 -7.57
N GLU A 56 -12.90 10.97 -8.74
CA GLU A 56 -11.80 11.32 -9.63
C GLU A 56 -10.82 12.27 -8.95
N GLY A 57 -11.34 13.29 -8.24
CA GLY A 57 -10.51 14.23 -7.48
C GLY A 57 -9.80 13.59 -6.30
N LEU A 58 -10.45 12.64 -5.62
CA LEU A 58 -9.83 11.86 -4.55
C LEU A 58 -8.73 10.93 -5.09
N ALA A 59 -8.96 10.26 -6.22
CA ALA A 59 -7.98 9.41 -6.87
C ALA A 59 -6.77 10.23 -7.34
N GLU A 60 -6.97 11.39 -7.98
CA GLU A 60 -5.88 12.31 -8.33
C GLU A 60 -5.08 12.74 -7.10
N TYR A 61 -5.76 13.07 -6.00
CA TYR A 61 -5.11 13.42 -4.74
C TYR A 61 -4.25 12.27 -4.20
N ILE A 62 -4.77 11.04 -4.18
CA ILE A 62 -4.04 9.85 -3.70
C ILE A 62 -2.77 9.63 -4.53
N VAL A 63 -2.87 9.72 -5.86
CA VAL A 63 -1.71 9.60 -6.76
C VAL A 63 -0.64 10.62 -6.41
N GLU A 64 -1.00 11.90 -6.36
CA GLU A 64 -0.05 12.98 -6.09
C GLU A 64 0.50 12.93 -4.66
N PHE A 65 -0.29 12.43 -3.71
CA PHE A 65 0.15 12.22 -2.34
C PHE A 65 1.20 11.11 -2.26
N LEU A 66 0.90 9.92 -2.79
CA LEU A 66 1.81 8.77 -2.74
C LEU A 66 3.09 9.00 -3.55
N LYS A 67 3.03 9.74 -4.67
CA LYS A 67 4.22 10.15 -5.42
C LYS A 67 5.20 10.98 -4.60
N LYS A 68 4.72 11.78 -3.65
CA LYS A 68 5.58 12.54 -2.72
C LYS A 68 6.23 11.64 -1.65
N LYS A 69 5.72 10.43 -1.45
CA LYS A 69 6.22 9.45 -0.48
C LYS A 69 7.08 8.36 -1.11
N THR A 70 7.18 8.31 -2.44
CA THR A 70 7.90 7.28 -3.21
C THR A 70 9.31 7.01 -2.71
N GLU A 71 10.12 8.04 -2.43
CA GLU A 71 11.51 7.85 -1.98
C GLU A 71 11.57 7.03 -0.68
N MET A 72 10.77 7.42 0.31
CA MET A 72 10.68 6.73 1.60
C MET A 72 10.09 5.31 1.45
N LEU A 73 9.02 5.18 0.67
CA LEU A 73 8.36 3.89 0.40
C LEU A 73 9.31 2.88 -0.24
N LYS A 74 10.13 3.34 -1.17
CA LYS A 74 11.15 2.53 -1.83
C LYS A 74 12.27 2.16 -0.88
N ASP A 75 12.85 3.14 -0.19
CA ASP A 75 14.04 2.95 0.64
C ASP A 75 13.77 2.08 1.86
N TYR A 76 12.60 2.22 2.48
CA TYR A 76 12.28 1.50 3.72
C TYR A 76 11.42 0.27 3.52
N PHE A 77 10.53 0.27 2.53
CA PHE A 77 9.55 -0.80 2.36
C PHE A 77 9.65 -1.55 1.03
N SER A 78 10.62 -1.23 0.16
CA SER A 78 10.71 -1.82 -1.18
C SER A 78 9.39 -1.75 -1.96
N LEU A 79 8.57 -0.75 -1.65
CA LEU A 79 7.33 -0.44 -2.34
C LEU A 79 7.66 0.62 -3.39
N GLU A 80 7.59 0.24 -4.65
CA GLU A 80 8.11 1.04 -5.75
C GLU A 80 6.98 1.62 -6.60
N ILE A 81 6.95 2.95 -6.66
CA ILE A 81 6.09 3.75 -7.53
C ILE A 81 7.00 4.46 -8.53
N ASP A 82 6.72 4.37 -9.82
CA ASP A 82 7.51 5.05 -10.85
C ASP A 82 7.11 6.53 -11.01
N GLU A 83 7.83 7.26 -11.88
CA GLU A 83 7.58 8.69 -12.13
C GLU A 83 6.20 8.97 -12.76
N GLU A 84 5.66 7.98 -13.46
CA GLU A 84 4.34 8.03 -14.10
C GLU A 84 3.20 7.79 -13.10
N GLY A 85 3.52 7.32 -11.88
CA GLY A 85 2.54 7.02 -10.85
C GLY A 85 1.98 5.60 -10.95
N ASN A 86 2.77 4.66 -11.46
CA ASN A 86 2.44 3.25 -11.46
C ASN A 86 3.13 2.53 -10.30
N LEU A 87 2.39 1.67 -9.61
CA LEU A 87 2.97 0.67 -8.71
C LEU A 87 3.70 -0.38 -9.56
N THR A 88 4.98 -0.60 -9.29
CA THR A 88 5.84 -1.52 -10.06
C THR A 88 6.50 -2.60 -9.19
N GLY A 89 6.56 -2.38 -7.87
CA GLY A 89 7.20 -3.29 -6.93
C GLY A 89 6.55 -3.28 -5.56
N LEU A 90 6.56 -4.45 -4.91
CA LEU A 90 6.12 -4.69 -3.54
C LEU A 90 7.27 -5.33 -2.74
N PRO A 91 7.28 -5.22 -1.41
CA PRO A 91 8.24 -5.96 -0.59
C PRO A 91 8.09 -7.47 -0.76
N LEU A 92 9.20 -8.15 -1.03
CA LEU A 92 9.28 -9.61 -0.95
C LEU A 92 9.53 -10.00 0.51
N LEU A 93 8.45 -10.25 1.26
CA LEU A 93 8.54 -10.60 2.69
C LEU A 93 8.97 -12.06 2.93
N ILE A 94 8.54 -12.98 2.06
CA ILE A 94 8.92 -14.39 2.11
C ILE A 94 9.11 -14.93 0.68
N ASP A 95 10.07 -15.83 0.51
CA ASP A 95 10.38 -16.42 -0.79
C ASP A 95 9.19 -17.20 -1.37
N ASN A 96 8.98 -17.05 -2.68
CA ASN A 96 7.93 -17.73 -3.45
C ASN A 96 6.48 -17.43 -2.99
N TYR A 97 6.25 -16.29 -2.34
CA TYR A 97 4.91 -15.82 -2.02
C TYR A 97 4.56 -14.57 -2.83
N VAL A 98 3.35 -14.57 -3.38
CA VAL A 98 2.73 -13.39 -3.97
C VAL A 98 1.47 -13.11 -3.15
N PRO A 99 1.30 -11.90 -2.59
CA PRO A 99 0.10 -11.56 -1.85
C PRO A 99 -1.13 -11.57 -2.76
N PRO A 100 -2.35 -11.72 -2.23
CA PRO A 100 -3.58 -11.62 -3.02
C PRO A 100 -3.70 -10.22 -3.65
N LEU A 101 -3.45 -10.12 -4.95
CA LEU A 101 -3.40 -8.82 -5.66
C LEU A 101 -4.78 -8.17 -5.83
N GLU A 102 -5.86 -8.92 -5.62
CA GLU A 102 -7.24 -8.39 -5.57
C GLU A 102 -7.40 -7.32 -4.48
N GLY A 103 -6.58 -7.36 -3.42
CA GLY A 103 -6.59 -6.37 -2.34
C GLY A 103 -5.81 -5.08 -2.63
N LEU A 104 -5.08 -5.00 -3.76
CA LEU A 104 -4.26 -3.84 -4.09
C LEU A 104 -5.03 -2.51 -4.13
N PRO A 105 -6.25 -2.43 -4.72
CA PRO A 105 -7.04 -1.20 -4.71
C PRO A 105 -7.23 -0.66 -3.29
N MET A 106 -7.76 -1.48 -2.38
CA MET A 106 -8.04 -1.08 -1.01
C MET A 106 -6.77 -0.75 -0.23
N PHE A 107 -5.68 -1.49 -0.48
CA PHE A 107 -4.38 -1.19 0.10
C PHE A 107 -3.88 0.20 -0.31
N ILE A 108 -3.95 0.57 -1.60
CA ILE A 108 -3.53 1.91 -2.07
C ILE A 108 -4.37 3.02 -1.43
N LEU A 109 -5.69 2.83 -1.33
CA LEU A 109 -6.56 3.77 -0.64
C LEU A 109 -6.14 3.95 0.83
N ARG A 110 -6.02 2.85 1.58
CA ARG A 110 -5.68 2.89 3.01
C ARG A 110 -4.25 3.36 3.28
N LEU A 111 -3.32 3.09 2.37
CA LEU A 111 -1.96 3.63 2.45
C LEU A 111 -1.98 5.17 2.44
N ALA A 112 -2.89 5.77 1.69
CA ALA A 112 -3.04 7.22 1.63
C ALA A 112 -3.89 7.80 2.78
N THR A 113 -4.87 7.06 3.31
CA THR A 113 -5.85 7.60 4.28
C THR A 113 -5.64 7.15 5.73
N GLU A 114 -5.17 5.93 5.97
CA GLU A 114 -5.11 5.31 7.31
C GLU A 114 -3.71 5.33 7.93
N VAL A 115 -2.67 5.51 7.13
CA VAL A 115 -1.30 5.62 7.64
C VAL A 115 -1.07 7.00 8.26
N ASN A 116 -0.53 7.03 9.48
CA ASN A 116 -0.12 8.29 10.10
C ASN A 116 1.19 8.75 9.47
N TRP A 117 1.15 9.72 8.57
CA TRP A 117 2.35 10.24 7.88
C TRP A 117 3.09 11.37 8.63
N ASP A 118 2.59 11.77 9.81
CA ASP A 118 3.07 12.93 10.56
C ASP A 118 4.06 12.54 11.67
N GLU A 119 3.89 11.36 12.28
CA GLU A 119 4.76 10.86 13.35
C GLU A 119 5.58 9.64 12.90
N GLU A 120 6.91 9.74 12.93
CA GLU A 120 7.83 8.71 12.41
C GLU A 120 7.50 7.29 12.91
N LYS A 121 7.38 7.12 14.23
CA LYS A 121 7.10 5.81 14.82
C LYS A 121 5.73 5.29 14.43
N GLU A 122 4.70 6.14 14.50
CA GLU A 122 3.33 5.75 14.15
C GLU A 122 3.18 5.49 12.65
N CYS A 123 3.96 6.18 11.81
CA CYS A 123 4.05 5.95 10.38
C CYS A 123 4.53 4.54 10.08
N PHE A 124 5.70 4.16 10.61
CA PHE A 124 6.23 2.82 10.35
C PHE A 124 5.34 1.72 10.93
N GLU A 125 4.75 1.95 12.10
CA GLU A 125 3.81 1.01 12.70
C GLU A 125 2.53 0.85 11.87
N SER A 126 1.86 1.95 11.50
CA SER A 126 0.61 1.91 10.74
C SER A 126 0.82 1.40 9.32
N LEU A 127 1.88 1.83 8.62
CA LEU A 127 2.22 1.36 7.28
C LEU A 127 2.53 -0.15 7.28
N SER A 128 3.30 -0.63 8.26
CA SER A 128 3.57 -2.07 8.40
C SER A 128 2.30 -2.87 8.68
N LYS A 129 1.31 -2.30 9.38
CA LYS A 129 0.00 -2.95 9.60
C LYS A 129 -0.84 -3.00 8.33
N GLU A 130 -0.77 -1.99 7.47
CA GLU A 130 -1.48 -1.98 6.19
C GLU A 130 -0.87 -2.94 5.17
N LEU A 131 0.45 -3.17 5.23
CA LEU A 131 1.15 -4.14 4.38
C LEU A 131 0.95 -5.62 4.80
N ALA A 132 0.45 -5.89 6.01
CA ALA A 132 0.42 -7.20 6.65
C ALA A 132 -0.95 -7.89 6.63
#